data_AF-A0A0M1JD71-F1
#
_entry.id   AF-A0A0M1JD71-F1
#
_cell.length_a   1.000
_cell.length_b   1.000
_cell.length_c   1.000
_cell.angle_alpha   90.00
_cell.angle_beta   90.00
_cell.angle_gamma   90.00
#
_symmetry.space_group_name_H-M   'P 1'
#
loop_
_entity.id
_entity.type
_entity.pdbx_description
1 polymer ?
#
loop_
_entity_poly.entity_id
_entity_poly.type
_entity_poly.pdbx_seq_one_letter_code
_entity_poly.pdbx_strand_id
1 'polypeptide(L)'
;MDTNSTEILAITDALADLDQRIKTLKLSIWLGGEPTFTDRFAQTAEWIGEAIGGNKELKARALAAGLLAAFPGGLILRTIGRQYPGEPTPRWNLGILAHRNGDLLWNGPPDPVLVQDSSDRQPDLDLLRATIANNLQEQGWITQYTNSSTVPGTRLLARSDGEPIISEKLQSTPVNSPSIHSIPIPDTGLCDALAEHGYYLLKFHLQQQDTNYWPTIELPSINDPYQYQILLGAIADAARSLKLTALILQGYPPPTSRHWHWSTVTPDPAVIEISLTPTASLVELFNICTQLFAAADTCGLAPYRLHYNGRETDSGGGGQLTIGGPTPEASPFFAEPRLLPRLIRALIANCCNNSTSTCSKTILPIS
;
A
#
# COMPACT_ATOMS: atom_id res chain seq x y z
N MET A 1 15.26 -33.08 10.05
CA MET A 1 14.53 -32.61 8.86
C MET A 1 13.24 -32.03 9.38
N ASP A 2 13.09 -30.71 9.30
CA ASP A 2 11.98 -30.00 9.93
C ASP A 2 10.65 -30.38 9.27
N THR A 3 9.72 -30.88 10.08
CA THR A 3 8.36 -31.26 9.67
C THR A 3 7.63 -30.10 8.98
N ASN A 4 7.91 -28.86 9.40
CA ASN A 4 7.32 -27.65 8.83
C ASN A 4 7.75 -27.40 7.37
N SER A 5 9.01 -27.68 7.02
CA SER A 5 9.51 -27.53 5.65
C SER A 5 8.92 -28.55 4.68
N THR A 6 8.61 -29.76 5.18
CA THR A 6 8.00 -30.83 4.37
C THR A 6 6.54 -30.52 4.07
N GLU A 7 5.81 -29.97 5.04
CA GLU A 7 4.42 -29.57 4.89
C GLU A 7 4.26 -28.37 3.94
N ILE A 8 5.12 -27.35 4.08
CA ILE A 8 5.14 -26.19 3.16
C ILE A 8 5.36 -26.66 1.72
N LEU A 9 6.33 -27.55 1.48
CA LEU A 9 6.60 -28.09 0.15
C LEU A 9 5.37 -28.82 -0.43
N ALA A 10 4.73 -29.67 0.36
CA ALA A 10 3.56 -30.42 -0.08
C ALA A 10 2.37 -29.49 -0.43
N ILE A 11 2.16 -28.42 0.35
CA ILE A 11 1.15 -27.39 0.04
C ILE A 11 1.50 -26.67 -1.26
N THR A 12 2.75 -26.23 -1.41
CA THR A 12 3.22 -25.56 -2.62
C THR A 12 3.02 -26.43 -3.87
N ASP A 13 3.35 -27.72 -3.80
CA ASP A 13 3.16 -28.67 -4.91
C ASP A 13 1.68 -28.84 -5.27
N ALA A 14 0.80 -28.95 -4.27
CA ALA A 14 -0.64 -29.05 -4.50
C ALA A 14 -1.23 -27.76 -5.12
N LEU A 15 -0.76 -26.59 -4.70
CA LEU A 15 -1.16 -25.31 -5.28
C LEU A 15 -0.65 -25.15 -6.72
N ALA A 16 0.56 -25.64 -7.02
CA ALA A 16 1.12 -25.64 -8.37
C ALA A 16 0.31 -26.53 -9.33
N ASP A 17 -0.12 -27.72 -8.88
CA ASP A 17 -1.04 -28.57 -9.65
C ASP A 17 -2.36 -27.85 -9.93
N LEU A 18 -2.93 -27.17 -8.93
CA LEU A 18 -4.17 -26.42 -9.10
C LEU A 18 -4.01 -25.25 -10.10
N ASP A 19 -2.90 -24.51 -10.03
CA ASP A 19 -2.57 -23.46 -11.01
C ASP A 19 -2.47 -24.04 -12.44
N GLN A 20 -1.87 -25.22 -12.62
CA GLN A 20 -1.80 -25.89 -13.92
C GLN A 20 -3.17 -26.33 -14.44
N ARG A 21 -4.04 -26.82 -13.55
CA ARG A 21 -5.41 -27.21 -13.90
C ARG A 21 -6.24 -26.00 -14.33
N ILE A 22 -6.14 -24.87 -13.63
CA ILE A 22 -6.81 -23.61 -13.99
C ILE A 22 -6.35 -23.15 -15.39
N LYS A 23 -5.04 -23.17 -15.65
CA LYS A 23 -4.45 -22.85 -16.97
C LYS A 23 -4.97 -23.78 -18.07
N THR A 24 -5.06 -25.09 -17.80
CA THR A 24 -5.56 -26.09 -18.76
C THR A 24 -7.03 -25.83 -19.13
N LEU A 25 -7.82 -25.36 -18.17
CA LEU A 25 -9.21 -24.94 -18.40
C LEU A 25 -9.33 -23.58 -19.11
N LYS A 26 -8.21 -22.93 -19.44
CA LYS A 26 -8.14 -21.59 -20.05
C LYS A 26 -8.89 -20.52 -19.24
N LEU A 27 -8.96 -20.72 -17.92
CA LEU A 27 -9.52 -19.74 -17.00
C LEU A 27 -8.40 -18.85 -16.48
N SER A 28 -8.70 -17.57 -16.27
CA SER A 28 -7.82 -16.62 -15.60
C SER A 28 -8.45 -16.25 -14.26
N ILE A 29 -8.06 -16.98 -13.21
CA ILE A 29 -8.56 -16.76 -11.85
C ILE A 29 -7.48 -16.04 -11.07
N TRP A 30 -7.81 -14.85 -10.56
CA TRP A 30 -6.94 -14.04 -9.73
C TRP A 30 -7.47 -14.05 -8.31
N LEU A 31 -6.56 -14.15 -7.34
CA LEU A 31 -6.86 -14.29 -5.93
C LEU A 31 -6.11 -13.25 -5.10
N GLY A 32 -6.85 -12.54 -4.27
CA GLY A 32 -6.33 -11.62 -3.25
C GLY A 32 -6.96 -11.93 -1.89
N GLY A 33 -6.59 -11.17 -0.87
CA GLY A 33 -7.12 -11.37 0.47
C GLY A 33 -6.98 -10.15 1.35
N GLU A 34 -7.80 -10.10 2.40
CA GLU A 34 -7.82 -9.04 3.40
C GLU A 34 -7.51 -9.61 4.79
N PRO A 35 -6.31 -10.19 5.04
CA PRO A 35 -5.95 -10.65 6.37
C PRO A 35 -5.87 -9.48 7.34
N THR A 36 -6.33 -9.71 8.56
CA THR A 36 -6.37 -8.69 9.61
C THR A 36 -5.66 -9.18 10.86
N PHE A 37 -4.87 -8.29 11.45
CA PHE A 37 -3.98 -8.60 12.56
C PHE A 37 -4.25 -7.69 13.76
N THR A 38 -4.13 -8.24 14.96
CA THR A 38 -4.34 -7.51 16.22
C THR A 38 -3.21 -7.81 17.20
N ASP A 39 -2.93 -6.88 18.11
CA ASP A 39 -2.08 -7.19 19.26
C ASP A 39 -2.93 -7.91 20.31
N ARG A 40 -2.81 -9.26 20.33
CA ARG A 40 -3.66 -10.12 21.16
C ARG A 40 -3.50 -9.94 22.67
N PHE A 41 -2.47 -9.22 23.12
CA PHE A 41 -2.22 -8.95 24.54
C PHE A 41 -2.53 -7.51 24.94
N ALA A 42 -2.67 -6.61 23.96
CA ALA A 42 -2.93 -5.21 24.22
C ALA A 42 -4.35 -4.96 24.73
N GLN A 43 -4.47 -4.01 25.65
CA GLN A 43 -5.73 -3.52 26.21
C GLN A 43 -5.93 -2.02 25.97
N THR A 44 -5.11 -1.43 25.11
CA THR A 44 -5.20 -0.01 24.74
C THR A 44 -6.30 0.20 23.71
N ALA A 45 -6.80 1.43 23.63
CA ALA A 45 -8.00 1.76 22.88
C ALA A 45 -7.90 1.36 21.40
N GLU A 46 -6.74 1.57 20.79
CA GLU A 46 -6.45 1.23 19.39
C GLU A 46 -6.51 -0.27 19.10
N TRP A 47 -6.34 -1.15 20.09
CA TRP A 47 -6.42 -2.61 19.90
C TRP A 47 -7.75 -3.21 20.37
N ILE A 48 -8.61 -2.40 20.99
CA ILE A 48 -9.94 -2.81 21.45
C ILE A 48 -11.05 -2.32 20.51
N GLY A 49 -11.00 -1.05 20.10
CA GLY A 49 -12.08 -0.44 19.31
C GLY A 49 -11.70 0.76 18.46
N GLU A 50 -10.64 1.50 18.81
CA GLU A 50 -10.21 2.65 18.02
C GLU A 50 -9.44 2.21 16.77
N ALA A 51 -9.58 2.98 15.69
CA ALA A 51 -8.86 2.70 14.45
C ALA A 51 -7.40 3.13 14.54
N ILE A 52 -7.13 4.27 15.17
CA ILE A 52 -5.80 4.86 15.29
C ILE A 52 -5.46 5.11 16.76
N GLY A 53 -4.17 5.22 17.08
CA GLY A 53 -3.70 5.53 18.42
C GLY A 53 -2.51 4.68 18.85
N GLY A 54 -1.93 5.05 19.99
CA GLY A 54 -0.86 4.34 20.68
C GLY A 54 0.26 3.87 19.76
N ASN A 55 0.57 2.57 19.81
CA ASN A 55 1.68 1.99 19.04
C ASN A 55 1.23 1.36 17.70
N LYS A 56 -0.03 1.53 17.29
CA LYS A 56 -0.57 0.82 16.10
C LYS A 56 0.15 1.20 14.82
N GLU A 57 0.40 2.49 14.59
CA GLU A 57 1.11 2.92 13.38
C GLU A 57 2.56 2.42 13.37
N LEU A 58 3.23 2.38 14.53
CA LEU A 58 4.58 1.83 14.63
C LEU A 58 4.60 0.35 14.24
N LYS A 59 3.66 -0.45 14.76
CA LYS A 59 3.51 -1.87 14.39
C LYS A 59 3.12 -2.05 12.92
N ALA A 60 2.27 -1.17 12.38
CA ALA A 60 1.88 -1.19 10.97
C ALA A 60 3.06 -0.88 10.03
N ARG A 61 3.90 0.09 10.38
CA ARG A 61 5.14 0.40 9.64
C ARG A 61 6.09 -0.80 9.65
N ALA A 62 6.30 -1.43 10.81
CA ALA A 62 7.13 -2.65 10.90
C ALA A 62 6.55 -3.81 10.07
N LEU A 63 5.22 -4.00 10.08
CA LEU A 63 4.56 -5.00 9.25
C LEU A 63 4.69 -4.70 7.76
N ALA A 64 4.55 -3.43 7.35
CA ALA A 64 4.77 -3.00 5.96
C ALA A 64 6.22 -3.26 5.51
N ALA A 65 7.20 -3.01 6.38
CA ALA A 65 8.60 -3.33 6.13
C ALA A 65 8.83 -4.84 5.92
N GLY A 66 8.20 -5.68 6.75
CA GLY A 66 8.23 -7.13 6.58
C GLY A 66 7.54 -7.62 5.32
N LEU A 67 6.39 -7.04 4.96
CA LEU A 67 5.67 -7.35 3.72
C LEU A 67 6.47 -6.95 2.48
N LEU A 68 7.19 -5.81 2.52
CA LEU A 68 8.04 -5.37 1.41
C LEU A 68 9.10 -6.41 1.05
N ALA A 69 9.57 -7.24 1.99
CA ALA A 69 10.56 -8.28 1.72
C ALA A 69 10.09 -9.31 0.67
N ALA A 70 8.77 -9.48 0.50
CA ALA A 70 8.18 -10.33 -0.54
C ALA A 70 8.25 -9.70 -1.95
N PHE A 71 8.59 -8.41 -2.04
CA PHE A 71 8.59 -7.64 -3.28
C PHE A 71 9.94 -6.93 -3.51
N PRO A 72 11.00 -7.68 -3.87
CA PRO A 72 12.30 -7.10 -4.20
C PRO A 72 12.16 -6.01 -5.27
N GLY A 73 12.83 -4.88 -5.06
CA GLY A 73 12.75 -3.73 -5.95
C GLY A 73 11.47 -2.90 -5.86
N GLY A 74 10.60 -3.19 -4.89
CA GLY A 74 9.48 -2.33 -4.51
C GLY A 74 9.86 -1.18 -3.56
N LEU A 75 8.88 -0.37 -3.21
CA LEU A 75 8.98 0.72 -2.22
C LEU A 75 7.77 0.77 -1.30
N ILE A 76 7.93 1.43 -0.16
CA ILE A 76 6.80 1.85 0.70
C ILE A 76 6.38 3.26 0.28
N LEU A 77 5.09 3.43 -0.03
CA LEU A 77 4.47 4.72 -0.32
C LEU A 77 3.42 5.00 0.76
N ARG A 78 3.55 6.14 1.45
CA ARG A 78 2.63 6.55 2.50
C ARG A 78 1.50 7.40 1.93
N THR A 79 0.32 6.83 1.78
CA THR A 79 -0.84 7.52 1.21
C THR A 79 -1.88 7.79 2.29
N ILE A 80 -2.97 8.45 1.90
CA ILE A 80 -4.10 8.63 2.80
C ILE A 80 -5.01 7.40 2.75
N GLY A 81 -5.54 7.02 3.92
CA GLY A 81 -6.55 5.99 4.09
C GLY A 81 -7.96 6.57 4.09
N ARG A 82 -8.92 5.75 4.53
CA ARG A 82 -10.31 6.20 4.71
C ARG A 82 -10.39 7.25 5.83
N GLN A 83 -11.33 8.17 5.67
CA GLN A 83 -11.74 9.09 6.73
C GLN A 83 -13.22 8.87 7.02
N TYR A 84 -13.55 8.72 8.29
CA TYR A 84 -14.93 8.56 8.76
C TYR A 84 -15.48 9.87 9.34
N PRO A 85 -16.80 10.08 9.34
CA PRO A 85 -17.42 11.27 9.91
C PRO A 85 -16.94 11.53 11.35
N GLY A 86 -16.49 12.76 11.61
CA GLY A 86 -15.99 13.19 12.92
C GLY A 86 -14.48 13.07 13.11
N GLU A 87 -13.75 12.39 12.21
CA GLU A 87 -12.28 12.37 12.26
C GLU A 87 -11.70 13.68 11.69
N PRO A 88 -10.68 14.29 12.33
CA PRO A 88 -10.14 15.59 11.92
C PRO A 88 -9.30 15.51 10.63
N THR A 89 -8.69 14.36 10.36
CA THR A 89 -7.80 14.10 9.23
C THR A 89 -8.00 12.66 8.75
N PRO A 90 -7.62 12.33 7.51
CA PRO A 90 -7.62 10.95 7.05
C PRO A 90 -6.72 10.07 7.91
N ARG A 91 -7.07 8.79 7.99
CA ARG A 91 -6.20 7.78 8.58
C ARG A 91 -4.98 7.54 7.69
N TRP A 92 -3.91 6.99 8.24
CA TRP A 92 -2.73 6.59 7.45
C TRP A 92 -3.03 5.37 6.56
N ASN A 93 -2.31 5.25 5.45
CA ASN A 93 -2.27 4.07 4.60
C ASN A 93 -0.81 3.84 4.17
N LEU A 94 -0.27 2.64 4.41
CA LEU A 94 1.08 2.29 4.00
C LEU A 94 0.98 1.30 2.84
N GLY A 95 1.33 1.74 1.64
CA GLY A 95 1.26 0.90 0.46
C GLY A 95 2.61 0.30 0.09
N ILE A 96 2.57 -0.94 -0.36
CA ILE A 96 3.69 -1.67 -0.97
C ILE A 96 3.50 -1.60 -2.47
N LEU A 97 4.36 -0.80 -3.12
CA LEU A 97 4.35 -0.61 -4.57
C LEU A 97 5.55 -1.32 -5.20
N ALA A 98 5.29 -2.22 -6.15
CA ALA A 98 6.34 -2.96 -6.87
C ALA A 98 5.89 -3.27 -8.30
N HIS A 99 6.81 -3.65 -9.20
CA HIS A 99 6.39 -4.25 -10.46
C HIS A 99 5.93 -5.70 -10.23
N ARG A 100 4.84 -6.11 -10.91
CA ARG A 100 4.33 -7.49 -10.81
C ARG A 100 5.23 -8.55 -11.43
N ASN A 101 6.04 -8.17 -12.41
CA ASN A 101 6.97 -9.09 -13.05
C ASN A 101 8.27 -9.28 -12.25
N GLY A 102 8.41 -8.63 -11.09
CA GLY A 102 9.62 -8.66 -10.27
C GLY A 102 10.73 -7.72 -10.74
N ASP A 103 10.48 -6.90 -11.78
CA ASP A 103 11.45 -5.89 -12.20
C ASP A 103 11.63 -4.80 -11.14
N LEU A 104 12.78 -4.14 -11.18
CA LEU A 104 13.11 -3.04 -10.29
C LEU A 104 12.21 -1.83 -10.57
N LEU A 105 11.26 -1.56 -9.67
CA LEU A 105 10.46 -0.33 -9.72
C LEU A 105 11.20 0.83 -9.04
N TRP A 106 11.83 0.55 -7.91
CA TRP A 106 12.48 1.54 -7.08
C TRP A 106 13.97 1.24 -6.92
N ASN A 107 14.80 2.20 -7.33
CA ASN A 107 16.26 2.16 -7.15
C ASN A 107 16.77 3.37 -6.36
N GLY A 108 15.93 3.90 -5.48
CA GLY A 108 16.29 4.98 -4.55
C GLY A 108 16.57 4.42 -3.15
N PRO A 109 16.86 5.29 -2.18
CA PRO A 109 16.99 4.87 -0.79
C PRO A 109 15.65 4.35 -0.23
N PRO A 110 15.68 3.49 0.80
CA PRO A 110 14.48 2.90 1.39
C PRO A 110 13.68 3.91 2.23
N ASP A 111 12.46 3.53 2.61
CA ASP A 111 11.72 4.22 3.67
C ASP A 111 12.50 4.09 5.01
N PRO A 112 12.55 5.13 5.86
CA PRO A 112 13.24 5.11 7.15
C PRO A 112 12.90 3.93 8.06
N VAL A 113 11.73 3.30 7.93
CA VAL A 113 11.37 2.11 8.71
C VAL A 113 12.35 0.93 8.49
N LEU A 114 13.06 0.92 7.37
CA LEU A 114 14.04 -0.12 7.01
C LEU A 114 15.47 0.24 7.42
N VAL A 115 15.69 1.43 7.98
CA VAL A 115 17.02 1.93 8.31
C VAL A 115 17.24 1.87 9.82
N GLN A 116 18.37 1.28 10.23
CA GLN A 116 18.75 1.16 11.64
C GLN A 116 19.64 2.32 12.12
N ASP A 117 20.38 2.95 11.20
CA ASP A 117 21.39 3.96 11.54
C ASP A 117 20.90 5.40 11.33
N SER A 118 21.18 6.25 12.32
CA SER A 118 21.04 7.70 12.21
C SER A 118 22.13 8.30 11.32
N SER A 119 21.75 9.19 10.40
CA SER A 119 22.69 10.08 9.73
C SER A 119 22.72 11.43 10.44
N ASP A 120 23.88 11.84 10.96
CA ASP A 120 24.09 13.17 11.55
C ASP A 120 23.96 14.31 10.52
N ARG A 121 23.98 13.98 9.22
CA ARG A 121 23.89 14.97 8.15
C ARG A 121 22.43 15.26 7.83
N GLN A 122 22.00 16.48 8.10
CA GLN A 122 20.70 17.00 7.65
C GLN A 122 20.67 17.07 6.11
N PRO A 123 19.66 16.48 5.45
CA PRO A 123 19.57 16.49 4.00
C PRO A 123 19.21 17.88 3.47
N ASP A 124 19.84 18.27 2.36
CA ASP A 124 19.60 19.54 1.67
C ASP A 124 18.42 19.38 0.70
N LEU A 125 17.24 19.86 1.11
CA LEU A 125 16.02 19.76 0.33
C LEU A 125 16.04 20.64 -0.93
N ASP A 126 16.76 21.75 -0.92
CA ASP A 126 16.85 22.62 -2.09
C ASP A 126 17.72 21.97 -3.17
N LEU A 127 18.83 21.34 -2.76
CA LEU A 127 19.66 20.54 -3.66
C LEU A 127 18.91 19.31 -4.19
N LEU A 128 18.16 18.60 -3.33
CA LEU A 128 17.32 17.47 -3.75
C LEU A 128 16.29 17.91 -4.80
N ARG A 129 15.55 18.99 -4.51
CA ARG A 129 14.57 19.53 -5.45
C ARG A 129 15.22 19.93 -6.78
N ALA A 130 16.35 20.63 -6.73
CA ALA A 130 17.03 21.08 -7.94
C ALA A 130 17.50 19.90 -8.80
N THR A 131 18.00 18.85 -8.18
CA THR A 131 18.44 17.64 -8.87
C THR A 131 17.25 16.91 -9.51
N ILE A 132 16.12 16.79 -8.79
CA ILE A 132 14.88 16.20 -9.34
C ILE A 132 14.36 17.02 -10.52
N ALA A 133 14.38 18.34 -10.42
CA ALA A 133 13.95 19.22 -11.49
C ALA A 133 14.78 19.02 -12.77
N ASN A 134 16.10 18.94 -12.64
CA ASN A 134 16.99 18.67 -13.77
C ASN A 134 16.71 17.29 -14.39
N ASN A 135 16.59 16.24 -13.57
CA ASN A 135 16.29 14.89 -14.05
C ASN A 135 14.94 14.84 -14.81
N LEU A 136 13.91 15.53 -14.32
CA LEU A 136 12.62 15.65 -15.01
C LEU A 136 12.74 16.40 -16.34
N GLN A 137 13.50 17.49 -16.38
CA GLN A 137 13.73 18.26 -17.61
C GLN A 137 14.44 17.44 -18.69
N GLU A 138 15.39 16.58 -18.32
CA GLU A 138 16.04 15.64 -19.25
C GLU A 138 15.04 14.64 -19.85
N GLN A 139 13.95 14.34 -19.14
CA GLN A 139 12.85 13.51 -19.61
C GLN A 139 11.76 14.31 -20.35
N GLY A 140 12.02 15.59 -20.66
CA GLY A 140 11.12 16.46 -21.42
C GLY A 140 10.03 17.16 -20.60
N TRP A 141 10.09 17.08 -19.27
CA TRP A 141 9.14 17.78 -18.41
C TRP A 141 9.52 19.26 -18.26
N ILE A 142 8.53 20.13 -18.14
CA ILE A 142 8.73 21.52 -17.75
C ILE A 142 8.58 21.62 -16.24
N THR A 143 9.54 22.26 -15.57
CA THR A 143 9.51 22.42 -14.11
C THR A 143 9.72 23.87 -13.70
N GLN A 144 9.07 24.28 -12.63
CA GLN A 144 9.25 25.61 -12.05
C GLN A 144 9.25 25.55 -10.53
N TYR A 145 10.21 26.25 -9.95
CA TYR A 145 10.29 26.45 -8.50
C TYR A 145 9.16 27.35 -8.03
N THR A 146 8.53 26.93 -6.95
CA THR A 146 7.55 27.75 -6.23
C THR A 146 7.78 27.63 -4.74
N ASN A 147 7.39 28.64 -4.00
CA ASN A 147 7.40 28.67 -2.55
C ASN A 147 5.98 29.03 -2.11
N SER A 148 5.48 28.40 -1.05
CA SER A 148 4.23 28.87 -0.46
C SER A 148 4.50 30.10 0.40
N SER A 149 3.61 31.08 0.32
CA SER A 149 3.63 32.26 1.19
C SER A 149 3.11 31.97 2.60
N THR A 150 2.41 30.84 2.80
CA THR A 150 1.68 30.52 4.04
C THR A 150 2.15 29.23 4.71
N VAL A 151 2.76 28.30 3.98
CA VAL A 151 3.15 26.99 4.51
C VAL A 151 4.65 26.75 4.26
N PRO A 152 5.47 26.56 5.31
CA PRO A 152 6.89 26.25 5.17
C PRO A 152 7.15 25.04 4.27
N GLY A 153 8.30 25.01 3.60
CA GLY A 153 8.75 23.89 2.78
C GLY A 153 8.98 24.26 1.31
N THR A 154 9.86 23.51 0.69
CA THR A 154 10.26 23.71 -0.70
C THR A 154 9.25 23.02 -1.62
N ARG A 155 8.94 23.61 -2.79
CA ARG A 155 7.98 23.04 -3.75
C ARG A 155 8.54 23.05 -5.18
N LEU A 156 8.07 22.10 -5.97
CA LEU A 156 8.36 21.99 -7.39
C LEU A 156 7.04 21.77 -8.14
N LEU A 157 6.70 22.68 -9.03
CA LEU A 157 5.60 22.50 -9.97
C LEU A 157 6.18 21.93 -11.26
N ALA A 158 5.52 20.91 -11.82
CA ALA A 158 5.97 20.28 -13.05
C ALA A 158 4.80 20.01 -14.01
N ARG A 159 5.11 19.90 -15.31
CA ARG A 159 4.19 19.48 -16.37
C ARG A 159 4.91 18.49 -17.27
N SER A 160 4.24 17.39 -17.60
CA SER A 160 4.79 16.34 -18.48
C SER A 160 4.41 16.50 -19.95
N ASP A 161 3.55 17.46 -20.28
CA ASP A 161 3.01 17.68 -21.63
C ASP A 161 3.83 18.67 -22.47
N GLY A 162 4.93 19.20 -21.93
CA GLY A 162 5.82 20.15 -22.61
C GLY A 162 5.28 21.58 -22.63
N GLU A 163 4.07 21.84 -22.15
CA GLU A 163 3.48 23.17 -22.10
C GLU A 163 4.13 24.02 -20.98
N PRO A 164 4.26 25.34 -21.17
CA PRO A 164 4.85 26.21 -20.18
C PRO A 164 3.98 26.31 -18.92
N ILE A 165 4.63 26.49 -17.77
CA ILE A 165 3.92 26.77 -16.52
C ILE A 165 3.50 28.25 -16.51
N ILE A 166 2.20 28.49 -16.34
CA ILE A 166 1.62 29.83 -16.32
C ILE A 166 1.82 30.47 -14.94
N SER A 167 2.37 31.69 -14.90
CA SER A 167 2.73 32.41 -13.66
C SER A 167 1.59 32.54 -12.65
N GLU A 168 0.34 32.69 -13.12
CA GLU A 168 -0.85 32.79 -12.26
C GLU A 168 -1.09 31.52 -11.42
N LYS A 169 -0.73 30.34 -11.96
CA LYS A 169 -0.85 29.08 -11.22
C LYS A 169 0.13 28.97 -10.07
N LEU A 170 1.30 29.63 -10.15
CA LEU A 170 2.31 29.63 -9.07
C LEU A 170 1.82 30.33 -7.80
N GLN A 171 0.90 31.28 -7.93
CA GLN A 171 0.34 32.03 -6.82
C GLN A 171 -1.04 31.51 -6.38
N SER A 172 -1.54 30.45 -7.02
CA SER A 172 -2.86 29.90 -6.75
C SER A 172 -2.95 29.23 -5.36
N THR A 173 -4.15 29.22 -4.78
CA THR A 173 -4.44 28.56 -3.48
C THR A 173 -3.96 27.10 -3.43
N PRO A 174 -4.13 26.27 -4.48
CA PRO A 174 -3.63 24.89 -4.48
C PRO A 174 -2.13 24.74 -4.27
N VAL A 175 -1.31 25.66 -4.80
CA VAL A 175 0.15 25.64 -4.59
C VAL A 175 0.53 25.94 -3.14
N ASN A 176 -0.28 26.75 -2.47
CA ASN A 176 -0.15 27.09 -1.05
C ASN A 176 -0.79 26.06 -0.10
N SER A 177 -1.32 24.95 -0.62
CA SER A 177 -1.98 23.95 0.21
C SER A 177 -1.00 23.28 1.19
N PRO A 178 -1.46 22.95 2.41
CA PRO A 178 -0.72 22.09 3.33
C PRO A 178 -0.67 20.64 2.80
N SER A 179 -0.06 19.73 3.55
CA SER A 179 -0.03 18.32 3.19
C SER A 179 -1.44 17.74 3.12
N ILE A 180 -1.71 16.87 2.12
CA ILE A 180 -3.00 16.16 2.05
C ILE A 180 -3.26 15.26 3.27
N HIS A 181 -2.20 14.90 4.01
CA HIS A 181 -2.28 14.12 5.25
C HIS A 181 -2.77 14.96 6.45
N SER A 182 -2.76 16.29 6.31
CA SER A 182 -3.08 17.24 7.39
C SER A 182 -4.42 17.95 7.22
N ILE A 183 -5.16 17.63 6.16
CA ILE A 183 -6.46 18.23 5.86
C ILE A 183 -7.53 17.15 5.76
N PRO A 184 -8.78 17.45 6.15
CA PRO A 184 -9.88 16.53 5.95
C PRO A 184 -10.11 16.29 4.45
N ILE A 185 -10.44 15.06 4.09
CA ILE A 185 -10.92 14.69 2.76
C ILE A 185 -12.25 15.42 2.53
N PRO A 186 -12.39 16.19 1.43
CA PRO A 186 -13.67 16.80 1.07
C PRO A 186 -14.79 15.77 0.87
N ASP A 187 -16.04 16.16 1.09
CA ASP A 187 -17.21 15.28 0.84
C ASP A 187 -17.31 14.83 -0.63
N THR A 188 -16.72 15.59 -1.55
CA THR A 188 -16.61 15.25 -2.99
C THR A 188 -15.55 14.18 -3.27
N GLY A 189 -14.80 13.74 -2.26
CA GLY A 189 -13.67 12.83 -2.37
C GLY A 189 -12.32 13.53 -2.49
N LEU A 190 -11.25 12.73 -2.45
CA LEU A 190 -9.89 13.18 -2.65
C LEU A 190 -9.69 13.65 -4.11
N CYS A 191 -9.25 14.89 -4.29
CA CYS A 191 -9.03 15.51 -5.59
C CYS A 191 -7.76 16.36 -5.57
N ASP A 192 -6.97 16.25 -6.64
CA ASP A 192 -5.81 17.12 -6.90
C ASP A 192 -6.16 18.11 -8.03
N ALA A 193 -6.64 19.29 -7.64
CA ALA A 193 -7.08 20.33 -8.57
C ALA A 193 -5.98 20.81 -9.54
N LEU A 194 -4.69 20.67 -9.17
CA LEU A 194 -3.59 20.99 -10.08
C LEU A 194 -3.39 19.87 -11.09
N ALA A 195 -3.37 18.62 -10.64
CA ALA A 195 -3.17 17.46 -11.51
C ALA A 195 -4.28 17.30 -12.56
N GLU A 196 -5.53 17.66 -12.23
CA GLU A 196 -6.65 17.69 -13.18
C GLU A 196 -6.39 18.60 -14.40
N HIS A 197 -5.50 19.58 -14.25
CA HIS A 197 -5.10 20.52 -15.31
C HIS A 197 -3.68 20.25 -15.82
N GLY A 198 -3.11 19.07 -15.53
CA GLY A 198 -1.78 18.66 -15.96
C GLY A 198 -0.63 19.30 -15.17
N TYR A 199 -0.90 19.85 -13.98
CA TYR A 199 0.12 20.42 -13.10
C TYR A 199 0.43 19.48 -11.93
N TYR A 200 1.68 19.05 -11.82
CA TYR A 200 2.14 18.12 -10.80
C TYR A 200 2.94 18.86 -9.74
N LEU A 201 2.36 19.03 -8.55
CA LEU A 201 3.01 19.72 -7.44
C LEU A 201 3.68 18.72 -6.49
N LEU A 202 5.01 18.72 -6.46
CA LEU A 202 5.77 18.01 -5.44
C LEU A 202 6.03 18.96 -4.26
N LYS A 203 5.79 18.47 -3.03
CA LYS A 203 6.09 19.21 -1.80
C LYS A 203 7.21 18.51 -1.03
N PHE A 204 8.18 19.28 -0.57
CA PHE A 204 9.36 18.79 0.13
C PHE A 204 9.36 19.31 1.56
N HIS A 205 9.55 18.41 2.52
CA HIS A 205 9.72 18.77 3.92
C HIS A 205 10.66 17.78 4.63
N LEU A 206 11.11 18.15 5.82
CA LEU A 206 11.85 17.25 6.70
C LEU A 206 10.90 16.72 7.75
N GLN A 207 10.76 15.39 7.81
CA GLN A 207 10.05 14.74 8.89
C GLN A 207 11.03 14.38 9.99
N GLN A 208 10.85 14.97 11.17
CA GLN A 208 11.61 14.59 12.35
C GLN A 208 11.07 13.28 12.94
N GLN A 209 11.96 12.34 13.19
CA GLN A 209 11.67 11.12 13.96
C GLN A 209 12.82 10.91 14.95
N ASP A 210 12.51 11.03 16.24
CA ASP A 210 13.50 11.08 17.32
C ASP A 210 14.56 12.17 17.08
N THR A 211 15.82 11.79 16.95
CA THR A 211 16.95 12.69 16.65
C THR A 211 17.23 12.82 15.14
N ASN A 212 16.53 12.07 14.29
CA ASN A 212 16.77 12.03 12.85
C ASN A 212 15.82 12.94 12.06
N TYR A 213 16.32 13.46 10.94
CA TYR A 213 15.53 14.21 9.96
C TYR A 213 15.50 13.47 8.64
N TRP A 214 14.33 12.99 8.25
CA TRP A 214 14.13 12.27 7.01
C TRP A 214 13.61 13.21 5.93
N PRO A 215 14.23 13.22 4.72
CA PRO A 215 13.68 13.95 3.61
C PRO A 215 12.37 13.28 3.20
N THR A 216 11.33 14.08 3.00
CA THR A 216 10.00 13.62 2.62
C THR A 216 9.54 14.34 1.36
N ILE A 217 9.04 13.58 0.40
CA ILE A 217 8.44 14.10 -0.83
C ILE A 217 6.98 13.68 -0.86
N GLU A 218 6.09 14.68 -0.89
CA GLU A 218 4.68 14.49 -1.18
C GLU A 218 4.47 14.51 -2.70
N LEU A 219 4.07 13.36 -3.25
CA LEU A 219 3.79 13.13 -4.65
C LEU A 219 2.38 13.63 -5.00
N PRO A 220 2.22 14.27 -6.17
CA PRO A 220 0.91 14.68 -6.69
C PRO A 220 0.13 13.49 -7.26
N SER A 221 -1.15 13.71 -7.56
CA SER A 221 -1.91 12.73 -8.33
C SER A 221 -1.38 12.66 -9.77
N ILE A 222 -1.14 11.45 -10.27
CA ILE A 222 -0.80 11.20 -11.68
C ILE A 222 -1.60 9.98 -12.13
N ASN A 223 -2.38 10.14 -13.20
CA ASN A 223 -3.24 9.07 -13.72
C ASN A 223 -2.52 8.15 -14.71
N ASP A 224 -1.43 8.62 -15.33
CA ASP A 224 -0.68 7.87 -16.33
C ASP A 224 0.48 7.08 -15.67
N PRO A 225 0.49 5.73 -15.75
CA PRO A 225 1.53 4.91 -15.14
C PRO A 225 2.93 5.18 -15.68
N TYR A 226 3.07 5.55 -16.96
CA TYR A 226 4.36 5.82 -17.56
C TYR A 226 4.97 7.13 -17.03
N GLN A 227 4.17 8.20 -16.93
CA GLN A 227 4.59 9.46 -16.31
C GLN A 227 4.92 9.28 -14.81
N TYR A 228 4.16 8.46 -14.09
CA TYR A 228 4.47 8.16 -12.70
C TYR A 228 5.80 7.38 -12.56
N GLN A 229 6.11 6.46 -13.48
CA GLN A 229 7.40 5.77 -13.50
C GLN A 229 8.56 6.71 -13.77
N ILE A 230 8.41 7.65 -14.72
CA ILE A 230 9.41 8.69 -14.98
C ILE A 230 9.67 9.51 -13.72
N LEU A 231 8.60 9.94 -13.04
CA LEU A 231 8.71 10.70 -11.79
C LEU A 231 9.47 9.92 -10.71
N LEU A 232 9.10 8.65 -10.48
CA LEU A 232 9.81 7.80 -9.52
C LEU A 232 11.29 7.64 -9.88
N GLY A 233 11.61 7.42 -11.15
CA GLY A 233 12.99 7.30 -11.64
C GLY A 233 13.80 8.57 -11.38
N ALA A 234 13.25 9.74 -11.74
CA ALA A 234 13.89 11.02 -11.52
C ALA A 234 14.18 11.29 -10.03
N ILE A 235 13.24 10.93 -9.15
CA ILE A 235 13.40 11.03 -7.69
C ILE A 235 14.47 10.05 -7.19
N ALA A 236 14.42 8.79 -7.62
CA ALA A 236 15.38 7.77 -7.23
C ALA A 236 16.81 8.14 -7.61
N ASP A 237 17.00 8.62 -8.84
CA ASP A 237 18.32 9.03 -9.35
C ASP A 237 18.87 10.24 -8.61
N ALA A 238 18.02 11.23 -8.29
CA ALA A 238 18.41 12.39 -7.50
C ALA A 238 18.77 11.99 -6.05
N ALA A 239 17.96 11.16 -5.42
CA ALA A 239 18.22 10.69 -4.06
C ALA A 239 19.53 9.88 -3.97
N ARG A 240 19.81 9.05 -4.99
CA ARG A 240 21.03 8.24 -5.09
C ARG A 240 22.27 9.10 -5.34
N SER A 241 22.19 10.07 -6.25
CA SER A 241 23.32 10.97 -6.55
C SER A 241 23.71 11.82 -5.33
N LEU A 242 22.72 12.18 -4.50
CA LEU A 242 22.90 12.89 -3.24
C LEU A 242 23.23 11.97 -2.05
N LYS A 243 23.29 10.64 -2.27
CA LYS A 243 23.62 9.63 -1.26
C LYS A 243 22.73 9.71 -0.02
N LEU A 244 21.43 9.96 -0.23
CA LEU A 244 20.45 9.88 0.85
C LEU A 244 20.41 8.45 1.40
N THR A 245 20.36 8.30 2.72
CA THR A 245 20.28 6.99 3.38
C THR A 245 18.86 6.46 3.47
N ALA A 246 17.87 7.36 3.54
CA ALA A 246 16.45 7.05 3.49
C ALA A 246 15.67 8.20 2.84
N LEU A 247 14.47 7.90 2.34
CA LEU A 247 13.54 8.87 1.77
C LEU A 247 12.10 8.43 2.07
N ILE A 248 11.28 9.34 2.59
CA ILE A 248 9.85 9.09 2.73
C ILE A 248 9.17 9.56 1.45
N LEU A 249 8.55 8.62 0.73
CA LEU A 249 7.59 8.95 -0.31
C LEU A 249 6.19 8.92 0.30
N GLN A 250 5.45 10.02 0.15
CA GLN A 250 4.08 10.12 0.61
C GLN A 250 3.20 10.81 -0.43
N GLY A 251 1.88 10.84 -0.24
CA GLY A 251 0.97 11.66 -1.03
C GLY A 251 -0.15 10.87 -1.66
N TYR A 252 -0.49 11.20 -2.90
CA TYR A 252 -1.57 10.53 -3.62
C TYR A 252 -1.22 9.06 -3.94
N PRO A 253 -2.23 8.18 -4.03
CA PRO A 253 -2.01 6.80 -4.45
C PRO A 253 -1.43 6.71 -5.87
N PRO A 254 -0.72 5.61 -6.19
CA PRO A 254 -0.20 5.40 -7.54
C PRO A 254 -1.36 5.22 -8.53
N PRO A 255 -1.15 5.51 -9.83
CA PRO A 255 -2.15 5.24 -10.85
C PRO A 255 -2.52 3.76 -10.90
N THR A 256 -3.79 3.49 -11.21
CA THR A 256 -4.25 2.13 -11.47
C THR A 256 -3.48 1.55 -12.66
N SER A 257 -2.76 0.46 -12.43
CA SER A 257 -1.94 -0.18 -13.46
C SER A 257 -1.93 -1.69 -13.31
N ARG A 258 -2.08 -2.40 -14.44
CA ARG A 258 -1.89 -3.86 -14.50
C ARG A 258 -0.44 -4.29 -14.33
N HIS A 259 0.51 -3.35 -14.41
CA HIS A 259 1.93 -3.65 -14.40
C HIS A 259 2.50 -3.69 -12.98
N TRP A 260 1.81 -3.07 -12.01
CA TRP A 260 2.31 -2.92 -10.65
C TRP A 260 1.44 -3.65 -9.63
N HIS A 261 2.09 -4.09 -8.57
CA HIS A 261 1.51 -4.63 -7.36
C HIS A 261 1.29 -3.45 -6.40
N TRP A 262 0.13 -3.39 -5.76
CA TRP A 262 -0.24 -2.32 -4.81
C TRP A 262 -1.04 -2.90 -3.65
N SER A 263 -0.34 -3.40 -2.62
CA SER A 263 -1.00 -3.88 -1.40
C SER A 263 -0.93 -2.81 -0.32
N THR A 264 -1.98 -2.66 0.49
CA THR A 264 -2.05 -1.59 1.49
C THR A 264 -2.17 -2.14 2.90
N VAL A 265 -1.52 -1.47 3.84
CA VAL A 265 -1.61 -1.71 5.29
C VAL A 265 -2.36 -0.53 5.89
N THR A 266 -3.56 -0.79 6.44
CA THR A 266 -4.48 0.25 6.90
C THR A 266 -4.96 0.00 8.33
N PRO A 267 -5.29 1.08 9.07
CA PRO A 267 -5.88 0.98 10.39
C PRO A 267 -7.39 0.79 10.31
N ASP A 268 -7.85 -0.31 10.89
CA ASP A 268 -9.26 -0.54 11.14
C ASP A 268 -9.51 -0.58 12.66
N PRO A 269 -10.77 -0.39 13.10
CA PRO A 269 -11.14 -0.55 14.50
C PRO A 269 -10.53 -1.84 15.08
N ALA A 270 -9.65 -1.69 16.08
CA ALA A 270 -9.01 -2.79 16.80
C ALA A 270 -8.03 -3.71 16.01
N VAL A 271 -7.88 -3.52 14.70
CA VAL A 271 -7.00 -4.34 13.86
C VAL A 271 -6.15 -3.49 12.91
N ILE A 272 -5.13 -4.11 12.34
CA ILE A 272 -4.46 -3.67 11.13
C ILE A 272 -4.97 -4.58 10.00
N GLU A 273 -5.49 -3.99 8.94
CA GLU A 273 -5.95 -4.70 7.74
C GLU A 273 -4.90 -4.61 6.63
N ILE A 274 -4.71 -5.71 5.91
CA ILE A 274 -3.84 -5.79 4.74
C ILE A 274 -4.68 -6.06 3.51
N SER A 275 -4.84 -5.11 2.61
CA SER A 275 -5.52 -5.34 1.34
C SER A 275 -4.51 -5.87 0.32
N LEU A 276 -4.43 -7.20 0.16
CA LEU A 276 -3.50 -7.82 -0.78
C LEU A 276 -4.02 -7.69 -2.22
N THR A 277 -3.19 -7.13 -3.08
CA THR A 277 -3.45 -7.10 -4.52
C THR A 277 -3.67 -8.52 -5.07
N PRO A 278 -4.72 -8.76 -5.86
CA PRO A 278 -4.94 -10.07 -6.47
C PRO A 278 -3.79 -10.51 -7.37
N THR A 279 -3.43 -11.79 -7.27
CA THR A 279 -2.35 -12.45 -8.04
C THR A 279 -2.92 -13.57 -8.90
N ALA A 280 -2.23 -13.91 -9.99
CA ALA A 280 -2.67 -14.95 -10.94
C ALA A 280 -2.23 -16.37 -10.55
N SER A 281 -1.43 -16.51 -9.49
CA SER A 281 -0.87 -17.77 -9.03
C SER A 281 -1.18 -17.99 -7.57
N LEU A 282 -1.77 -19.14 -7.27
CA LEU A 282 -2.00 -19.59 -5.90
C LEU A 282 -0.69 -19.77 -5.12
N VAL A 283 0.36 -20.24 -5.79
CA VAL A 283 1.70 -20.37 -5.21
C VAL A 283 2.25 -19.01 -4.82
N GLU A 284 2.11 -18.00 -5.68
CA GLU A 284 2.52 -16.63 -5.39
C GLU A 284 1.75 -16.06 -4.18
N LEU A 285 0.42 -16.18 -4.18
CA LEU A 285 -0.40 -15.73 -3.04
C LEU A 285 -0.01 -16.42 -1.74
N PHE A 286 0.20 -17.74 -1.78
CA PHE A 286 0.62 -18.50 -0.60
C PHE A 286 1.95 -17.99 -0.06
N ASN A 287 2.95 -17.80 -0.92
CA ASN A 287 4.25 -17.27 -0.51
C ASN A 287 4.16 -15.87 0.11
N ILE A 288 3.36 -14.97 -0.50
CA ILE A 288 3.09 -13.63 0.05
C ILE A 288 2.44 -13.75 1.43
N CYS A 289 1.42 -14.58 1.58
CA CYS A 289 0.73 -14.79 2.86
C CYS A 289 1.66 -15.39 3.91
N THR A 290 2.48 -16.38 3.57
CA THR A 290 3.44 -16.97 4.51
C THR A 290 4.42 -15.93 5.04
N GLN A 291 4.96 -15.08 4.17
CA GLN A 291 5.87 -14.00 4.57
C GLN A 291 5.14 -12.93 5.40
N LEU A 292 3.92 -12.55 5.01
CA LEU A 292 3.10 -11.60 5.75
C LEU A 292 2.79 -12.08 7.17
N PHE A 293 2.40 -13.35 7.34
CA PHE A 293 2.06 -13.90 8.65
C PHE A 293 3.31 -14.03 9.54
N ALA A 294 4.46 -14.40 8.97
CA ALA A 294 5.73 -14.37 9.67
C ALA A 294 6.11 -12.95 10.11
N ALA A 295 5.94 -11.95 9.23
CA ALA A 295 6.18 -10.54 9.55
C ALA A 295 5.22 -10.00 10.62
N ALA A 296 3.96 -10.44 10.62
CA ALA A 296 3.01 -10.09 11.67
C ALA A 296 3.46 -10.64 13.03
N ASP A 297 3.88 -11.91 13.08
CA ASP A 297 4.35 -12.54 14.32
C ASP A 297 5.59 -11.84 14.89
N THR A 298 6.57 -11.47 14.06
CA THR A 298 7.75 -10.70 14.52
C THR A 298 7.39 -9.32 15.05
N CYS A 299 6.29 -8.73 14.59
CA CYS A 299 5.73 -7.48 15.11
C CYS A 299 4.87 -7.68 16.38
N GLY A 300 4.74 -8.90 16.89
CA GLY A 300 3.87 -9.25 18.00
C GLY A 300 2.39 -9.09 17.67
N LEU A 301 2.02 -9.29 16.40
CA LEU A 301 0.66 -9.25 15.89
C LEU A 301 0.17 -10.67 15.59
N ALA A 302 -1.13 -10.90 15.75
CA ALA A 302 -1.75 -12.20 15.50
C ALA A 302 -3.03 -12.07 14.67
N PRO A 303 -3.38 -13.08 13.83
CA PRO A 303 -4.62 -13.10 13.06
C PRO A 303 -5.85 -13.49 13.91
N TYR A 304 -5.70 -13.58 15.24
CA TYR A 304 -6.73 -13.99 16.19
C TYR A 304 -6.63 -13.19 17.49
N ARG A 305 -7.72 -13.17 18.26
CA ARG A 305 -7.79 -12.60 19.63
C ARG A 305 -7.87 -13.70 20.67
N LEU A 306 -7.37 -13.38 21.86
CA LEU A 306 -7.52 -14.19 23.06
C LEU A 306 -8.43 -13.47 24.06
N HIS A 307 -9.52 -14.12 24.44
CA HIS A 307 -10.41 -13.64 25.50
C HIS A 307 -9.91 -14.12 26.86
N TYR A 308 -10.26 -13.40 27.93
CA TYR A 308 -9.87 -13.76 29.31
C TYR A 308 -10.30 -15.17 29.76
N ASN A 309 -11.34 -15.72 29.13
CA ASN A 309 -11.80 -17.09 29.37
C ASN A 309 -11.00 -18.16 28.58
N GLY A 310 -9.90 -17.77 27.93
CA GLY A 310 -9.06 -18.63 27.12
C GLY A 310 -9.63 -18.96 25.73
N ARG A 311 -10.73 -18.32 25.32
CA ARG A 311 -11.29 -18.53 23.97
C ARG A 311 -10.52 -17.75 22.92
N GLU A 312 -10.19 -18.45 21.85
CA GLU A 312 -9.72 -17.85 20.60
C GLU A 312 -10.91 -17.44 19.74
N THR A 313 -10.83 -16.25 19.16
CA THR A 313 -11.75 -15.77 18.12
C THR A 313 -10.94 -15.13 17.01
N ASP A 314 -11.53 -14.97 15.83
CA ASP A 314 -10.93 -14.19 14.74
C ASP A 314 -10.54 -12.79 15.23
N SER A 315 -9.54 -12.20 14.58
CA SER A 315 -9.06 -10.83 14.88
C SER A 315 -10.16 -9.77 14.79
N GLY A 316 -11.24 -10.04 14.02
CA GLY A 316 -12.46 -9.23 13.95
C GLY A 316 -12.68 -8.50 12.62
N GLY A 317 -11.71 -8.51 11.71
CA GLY A 317 -11.77 -7.77 10.43
C GLY A 317 -12.39 -8.51 9.25
N GLY A 318 -13.20 -9.55 9.48
CA GLY A 318 -13.94 -10.25 8.41
C GLY A 318 -13.11 -11.19 7.52
N GLY A 319 -11.80 -10.97 7.34
CA GLY A 319 -10.88 -11.89 6.66
C GLY A 319 -11.37 -12.31 5.27
N GLN A 320 -11.50 -11.34 4.36
CA GLN A 320 -12.14 -11.55 3.07
C GLN A 320 -11.18 -12.19 2.06
N LEU A 321 -11.75 -12.97 1.13
CA LEU A 321 -11.04 -13.52 -0.03
C LEU A 321 -11.59 -12.85 -1.28
N THR A 322 -10.71 -12.25 -2.07
CA THR A 322 -11.07 -11.66 -3.35
C THR A 322 -10.81 -12.67 -4.46
N ILE A 323 -11.83 -12.96 -5.27
CA ILE A 323 -11.72 -13.85 -6.43
C ILE A 323 -12.19 -13.10 -7.67
N GLY A 324 -11.37 -13.06 -8.71
CA GLY A 324 -11.69 -12.32 -9.93
C GLY A 324 -10.82 -12.72 -11.10
N GLY A 325 -10.68 -11.80 -12.06
CA GLY A 325 -9.76 -11.92 -13.19
C GLY A 325 -8.78 -10.74 -13.22
N PRO A 326 -7.93 -10.64 -14.26
CA PRO A 326 -6.95 -9.55 -14.39
C PRO A 326 -7.61 -8.18 -14.56
N THR A 327 -8.85 -8.13 -15.04
CA THR A 327 -9.73 -6.95 -15.05
C THR A 327 -11.14 -7.39 -14.65
N PRO A 328 -12.02 -6.45 -14.27
CA PRO A 328 -13.43 -6.76 -14.01
C PRO A 328 -14.09 -7.52 -15.17
N GLU A 329 -13.86 -7.10 -16.42
CA GLU A 329 -14.45 -7.70 -17.63
C GLU A 329 -13.88 -9.09 -17.92
N ALA A 330 -12.63 -9.34 -17.54
CA ALA A 330 -11.96 -10.62 -17.70
C ALA A 330 -12.21 -11.58 -16.51
N SER A 331 -13.17 -11.27 -15.63
CA SER A 331 -13.52 -12.13 -14.51
C SER A 331 -13.96 -13.52 -14.98
N PRO A 332 -13.50 -14.61 -14.32
CA PRO A 332 -13.92 -15.96 -14.64
C PRO A 332 -15.44 -16.15 -14.47
N PHE A 333 -16.07 -15.34 -13.61
CA PHE A 333 -17.51 -15.38 -13.38
C PHE A 333 -18.34 -14.69 -14.47
N PHE A 334 -17.74 -13.81 -15.29
CA PHE A 334 -18.39 -13.32 -16.50
C PHE A 334 -18.14 -14.24 -17.68
N ALA A 335 -16.92 -14.78 -17.79
CA ALA A 335 -16.56 -15.73 -18.84
C ALA A 335 -17.34 -17.05 -18.72
N GLU A 336 -17.56 -17.54 -17.49
CA GLU A 336 -18.35 -18.73 -17.21
C GLU A 336 -19.27 -18.49 -15.99
N PRO A 337 -20.48 -17.92 -16.20
CA PRO A 337 -21.41 -17.57 -15.12
C PRO A 337 -21.84 -18.73 -14.23
N ARG A 338 -21.72 -19.97 -14.69
CA ARG A 338 -22.03 -21.17 -13.89
C ARG A 338 -21.02 -21.40 -12.75
N LEU A 339 -19.83 -20.79 -12.80
CA LEU A 339 -18.81 -20.96 -11.75
C LEU A 339 -19.23 -20.38 -10.41
N LEU A 340 -19.86 -19.19 -10.39
CA LEU A 340 -20.20 -18.52 -9.12
C LEU A 340 -21.23 -19.31 -8.29
N PRO A 341 -22.40 -19.75 -8.84
CA PRO A 341 -23.33 -20.58 -8.10
C PRO A 341 -22.71 -21.91 -7.64
N ARG A 342 -21.81 -22.50 -8.43
CA ARG A 342 -21.13 -23.75 -8.06
C ARG A 342 -20.13 -23.56 -6.94
N LEU A 343 -19.38 -22.46 -6.96
CA LEU A 343 -18.46 -22.08 -5.89
C LEU A 343 -19.23 -21.88 -4.57
N ILE A 344 -20.32 -21.10 -4.61
CA ILE A 344 -21.17 -20.87 -3.43
C ILE A 344 -21.70 -22.20 -2.86
N ARG A 345 -22.24 -23.09 -3.71
CA ARG A 345 -22.70 -24.42 -3.28
C ARG A 345 -21.59 -25.26 -2.68
N ALA A 346 -20.40 -25.24 -3.27
CA ALA A 346 -19.25 -25.99 -2.75
C ALA A 346 -18.79 -25.46 -1.38
N LEU A 347 -18.74 -24.14 -1.21
CA LEU A 347 -18.40 -23.52 0.07
C LEU A 347 -19.44 -23.86 1.15
N ILE A 348 -20.73 -23.76 0.84
CA ILE A 348 -21.81 -24.12 1.77
C ILE A 348 -21.70 -25.60 2.17
N ALA A 349 -21.53 -26.51 1.21
CA ALA A 349 -21.44 -27.94 1.47
C ALA A 349 -20.24 -28.31 2.35
N ASN A 350 -19.08 -27.66 2.13
CA ASN A 350 -17.87 -27.92 2.91
C ASN A 350 -17.92 -27.30 4.31
N CYS A 351 -18.56 -26.14 4.48
CA CYS A 351 -18.79 -25.57 5.81
C CYS A 351 -19.67 -26.46 6.70
N CYS A 352 -20.63 -27.19 6.11
CA CYS A 352 -21.49 -28.11 6.86
C CYS A 352 -20.80 -29.42 7.28
N ASN A 353 -19.72 -29.83 6.60
CA ASN A 353 -19.06 -31.12 6.83
C ASN A 353 -17.88 -31.06 7.82
N ASN A 354 -17.28 -29.89 8.05
CA ASN A 354 -16.13 -29.71 8.97
C ASN A 354 -16.54 -29.09 10.31
N SER A 355 -17.50 -29.69 11.01
CA SER A 355 -17.97 -29.26 12.34
C SER A 355 -17.04 -29.69 13.49
N THR A 356 -15.73 -29.49 13.34
CA THR A 356 -14.82 -29.47 14.48
C THR A 356 -13.90 -28.25 14.39
N SER A 357 -14.12 -27.31 15.31
CA SER A 357 -13.46 -25.99 15.50
C SER A 357 -13.90 -24.82 14.60
N THR A 358 -14.63 -23.89 15.25
CA THR A 358 -14.70 -22.44 14.96
C THR A 358 -14.77 -21.99 13.50
N CYS A 359 -15.92 -22.19 12.85
CA CYS A 359 -16.31 -21.39 11.68
C CYS A 359 -17.65 -20.70 11.99
N SER A 360 -17.59 -19.54 12.66
CA SER A 360 -18.76 -18.68 12.81
C SER A 360 -18.88 -17.77 11.60
N LYS A 361 -19.50 -18.22 10.51
CA LYS A 361 -19.99 -17.30 9.46
C LYS A 361 -21.38 -17.71 8.97
N THR A 362 -22.34 -16.86 9.34
CA THR A 362 -23.72 -16.84 8.85
C THR A 362 -23.72 -16.53 7.35
N ILE A 363 -24.10 -17.50 6.52
CA ILE A 363 -24.62 -17.22 5.18
C ILE A 363 -26.14 -17.26 5.30
N LEU A 364 -26.77 -16.09 5.30
CA LEU A 364 -28.23 -16.01 5.26
C LEU A 364 -28.71 -16.64 3.94
N PRO A 365 -29.67 -17.60 3.98
CA PRO A 365 -30.23 -18.16 2.77
C PRO A 365 -31.08 -17.08 2.08
N ILE A 366 -30.74 -16.76 0.84
CA ILE A 366 -31.66 -16.04 -0.04
C ILE A 366 -32.71 -17.09 -0.47
N SER A 367 -33.88 -17.01 0.17
CA SER A 367 -35.10 -17.73 -0.19
C SER A 367 -35.73 -17.14 -1.45
#